data_AF-A0A920VLQ3-F1
#
_entry.id   AF-A0A920VLQ3-F1
#
_cell.length_a   1.000
_cell.length_b   1.000
_cell.length_c   1.000
_cell.angle_alpha   90.00
_cell.angle_beta   90.00
_cell.angle_gamma   90.00
#
_symmetry.space_group_name_H-M   'P 1'
#
loop_
_entity.id
_entity.type
_entity.pdbx_description
1 polymer ?
#
loop_
_entity_poly.entity_id
_entity_poly.type
_entity_poly.pdbx_seq_one_letter_code
_entity_poly.pdbx_strand_id
1 'polypeptide(L)'
;MKNGLALAEQYADEQPASKGNLIAFDPLTGETKWSVEHPFYWNSGVLATAGELVFQGDALGFLSAYDADTGEKLWTHNNYVAMLAPPITYAIDGKQYIAILAGAGAAITNFFGSMEDVATMKYGNFGKLYVYALDGSVVLQQPAIVDRSIPEPPPLTATTAELKQGEQFYMSLCVGCHGGAAVSSGVLPDLRLLTPAQHDVFQQVVIDGTLAPSGMASFADVLTPQEAEYVRQFIISRAIIDRDAAMEGGM
;
A
#
# COMPACT_ATOMS: atom_id res chain seq x y z
N MET A 1 -14.83 -24.08 3.47
CA MET A 1 -15.86 -23.07 3.76
C MET A 1 -15.76 -22.00 2.68
N LYS A 2 -16.84 -21.72 1.94
CA LYS A 2 -16.92 -20.64 0.96
C LYS A 2 -17.44 -19.30 1.52
N ASN A 3 -17.80 -19.21 2.81
CA ASN A 3 -18.69 -18.15 3.28
C ASN A 3 -18.14 -17.28 4.43
N GLY A 4 -16.93 -16.76 4.25
CA GLY A 4 -16.54 -15.44 4.81
C GLY A 4 -16.52 -14.37 3.71
N LEU A 5 -16.10 -14.78 2.50
CA LEU A 5 -16.05 -13.96 1.30
C LEU A 5 -17.30 -14.05 0.41
N ALA A 6 -18.16 -15.07 0.50
CA ALA A 6 -19.32 -15.20 -0.41
C ALA A 6 -20.28 -14.01 -0.40
N LEU A 7 -20.47 -13.33 0.75
CA LEU A 7 -21.23 -12.08 0.79
C LEU A 7 -20.43 -10.92 0.17
N ALA A 8 -19.11 -10.86 0.41
CA ALA A 8 -18.24 -9.86 -0.22
C ALA A 8 -18.14 -10.04 -1.74
N GLU A 9 -18.05 -11.28 -2.25
CA GLU A 9 -18.09 -11.62 -3.68
C GLU A 9 -19.45 -11.26 -4.29
N GLN A 10 -20.55 -11.56 -3.60
CA GLN A 10 -21.90 -11.21 -4.07
C GLN A 10 -22.10 -9.69 -4.25
N TYR A 11 -21.37 -8.86 -3.50
CA TYR A 11 -21.41 -7.40 -3.59
C TYR A 11 -20.14 -6.80 -4.21
N ALA A 12 -19.16 -7.60 -4.65
CA ALA A 12 -17.88 -7.12 -5.16
C ALA A 12 -18.08 -6.37 -6.49
N ASP A 13 -18.96 -6.88 -7.35
CA ASP A 13 -19.35 -6.25 -8.61
C ASP A 13 -20.18 -4.97 -8.43
N GLU A 14 -20.74 -4.76 -7.22
CA GLU A 14 -21.55 -3.59 -6.87
C GLU A 14 -20.75 -2.49 -6.15
N GLN A 15 -19.52 -2.78 -5.70
CA GLN A 15 -18.67 -1.79 -5.04
C GLN A 15 -17.95 -0.94 -6.09
N PRO A 16 -18.19 0.38 -6.16
CA PRO A 16 -17.45 1.23 -7.08
C PRO A 16 -15.96 1.18 -6.75
N ALA A 17 -15.12 1.09 -7.79
CA ALA A 17 -13.68 1.17 -7.63
C ALA A 17 -13.32 2.46 -6.86
N SER A 18 -12.56 2.32 -5.77
CA SER A 18 -12.16 3.45 -4.94
C SER A 18 -11.13 4.31 -5.67
N LYS A 19 -11.56 5.47 -6.17
CA LYS A 19 -10.71 6.42 -6.91
C LYS A 19 -10.41 7.68 -6.10
N GLY A 20 -9.38 8.41 -6.51
CA GLY A 20 -9.04 9.72 -5.97
C GLY A 20 -9.42 10.84 -6.92
N ASN A 21 -9.51 12.06 -6.40
CA ASN A 21 -9.64 13.25 -7.23
C ASN A 21 -8.77 14.38 -6.66
N LEU A 22 -8.09 15.11 -7.54
CA LEU A 22 -7.60 16.45 -7.25
C LEU A 22 -8.70 17.44 -7.62
N ILE A 23 -9.23 18.16 -6.63
CA ILE A 23 -10.41 19.01 -6.79
C ILE A 23 -10.01 20.46 -6.55
N ALA A 24 -10.29 21.33 -7.52
CA ALA A 24 -10.35 22.77 -7.28
C ALA A 24 -11.76 23.14 -6.85
N PHE A 25 -11.89 23.48 -5.57
CA PHE A 25 -13.15 23.83 -4.93
C PHE A 25 -13.19 25.33 -4.65
N ASP A 26 -14.29 25.98 -5.03
CA ASP A 26 -14.57 27.36 -4.63
C ASP A 26 -15.28 27.37 -3.27
N PRO A 27 -14.61 27.82 -2.19
CA PRO A 27 -15.21 27.79 -0.87
C PRO A 27 -16.31 28.84 -0.66
N LEU A 28 -16.42 29.84 -1.55
CA LEU A 28 -17.44 30.89 -1.44
C LEU A 28 -18.75 30.47 -2.10
N THR A 29 -18.68 29.75 -3.21
CA THR A 29 -19.87 29.29 -3.95
C THR A 29 -20.24 27.84 -3.62
N GLY A 30 -19.28 27.05 -3.13
CA GLY A 30 -19.45 25.61 -2.95
C GLY A 30 -19.32 24.80 -4.25
N GLU A 31 -18.85 25.43 -5.34
CA GLU A 31 -18.75 24.79 -6.64
C GLU A 31 -17.38 24.14 -6.87
N THR A 32 -17.37 23.02 -7.59
CA THR A 32 -16.13 22.45 -8.13
C THR A 32 -15.83 23.14 -9.45
N LYS A 33 -14.69 23.85 -9.53
CA LYS A 33 -14.24 24.50 -10.77
C LYS A 33 -13.72 23.48 -11.78
N TRP A 34 -12.92 22.54 -11.29
CA TRP A 34 -12.43 21.41 -12.06
C TRP A 34 -12.06 20.25 -11.13
N SER A 35 -11.97 19.05 -11.70
CA SER A 35 -11.54 17.83 -11.01
C SER A 35 -10.67 16.99 -11.93
N VAL A 36 -9.57 16.48 -11.40
CA VAL A 36 -8.71 15.50 -12.07
C VAL A 36 -8.82 14.18 -11.34
N GLU A 37 -9.35 13.17 -12.03
CA GLU A 37 -9.48 11.82 -11.48
C GLU A 37 -8.10 11.14 -11.39
N HIS A 38 -7.86 10.49 -10.26
CA HIS A 38 -6.73 9.62 -10.01
C HIS A 38 -7.21 8.18 -9.86
N PRO A 39 -6.47 7.19 -10.38
CA PRO A 39 -6.85 5.78 -10.27
C PRO A 39 -6.88 5.29 -8.81
N PHE A 40 -6.23 6.01 -7.90
CA PHE A 40 -6.16 5.67 -6.49
C PHE A 40 -6.50 6.88 -5.61
N TYR A 41 -7.11 6.62 -4.45
CA TYR A 41 -7.65 7.65 -3.55
C TYR A 41 -6.62 8.25 -2.58
N TRP A 42 -5.53 7.54 -2.30
CA TRP A 42 -4.51 7.93 -1.32
C TRP A 42 -3.30 8.63 -1.97
N ASN A 43 -3.55 9.80 -2.56
CA ASN A 43 -2.51 10.65 -3.15
C ASN A 43 -1.96 11.65 -2.13
N SER A 44 -0.87 12.33 -2.47
CA SER A 44 -0.30 13.34 -1.59
C SER A 44 -1.16 14.60 -1.46
N GLY A 45 -0.82 15.41 -0.46
CA GLY A 45 -1.28 16.80 -0.39
C GLY A 45 -0.79 17.65 -1.57
N VAL A 46 -1.25 18.89 -1.63
CA VAL A 46 -1.04 19.78 -2.80
C VAL A 46 -0.20 21.01 -2.43
N LEU A 47 0.48 21.57 -3.43
CA LEU A 47 1.17 22.86 -3.34
C LEU A 47 0.69 23.77 -4.47
N ALA A 48 0.03 24.87 -4.15
CA ALA A 48 -0.28 25.93 -5.11
C ALA A 48 0.78 27.03 -5.06
N THR A 49 1.07 27.66 -6.19
CA THR A 49 2.06 28.74 -6.30
C THR A 49 1.49 29.95 -7.03
N ALA A 50 2.13 31.12 -6.86
CA ALA A 50 1.77 32.34 -7.57
C ALA A 50 2.07 32.28 -9.09
N GLY A 51 2.75 31.24 -9.57
CA GLY A 51 2.97 30.98 -10.99
C GLY A 51 1.85 30.21 -11.66
N GLU A 52 0.63 30.21 -11.09
CA GLU A 52 -0.56 29.54 -11.63
C GLU A 52 -0.39 28.02 -11.78
N LEU A 53 0.43 27.42 -10.91
CA LEU A 53 0.68 25.98 -10.86
C LEU A 53 0.25 25.36 -9.54
N VAL A 54 -0.32 24.15 -9.63
CA VAL A 54 -0.59 23.23 -8.52
C VAL A 54 0.25 21.98 -8.69
N PHE A 55 1.02 21.60 -7.67
CA PHE A 55 1.82 20.36 -7.65
C PHE A 55 1.17 19.32 -6.76
N GLN A 56 1.18 18.06 -7.21
CA GLN A 56 0.72 16.92 -6.43
C GLN A 56 1.50 15.66 -6.81
N GLY A 57 1.96 14.91 -5.81
CA GLY A 57 2.43 13.53 -5.95
C GLY A 57 1.30 12.51 -5.84
N ASP A 58 1.39 11.38 -6.54
CA ASP A 58 0.39 10.31 -6.50
C ASP A 58 0.95 8.97 -5.99
N ALA A 59 0.06 7.99 -5.80
CA ALA A 59 0.42 6.65 -5.35
C ALA A 59 1.03 5.75 -6.42
N LEU A 60 0.94 6.14 -7.70
CA LEU A 60 1.64 5.49 -8.80
C LEU A 60 3.11 5.93 -8.89
N GLY A 61 3.48 6.94 -8.09
CA GLY A 61 4.83 7.44 -7.94
C GLY A 61 5.14 8.65 -8.80
N PHE A 62 4.15 9.31 -9.41
CA PHE A 62 4.39 10.51 -10.20
C PHE A 62 4.25 11.78 -9.36
N LEU A 63 5.16 12.72 -9.54
CA LEU A 63 4.93 14.13 -9.19
C LEU A 63 4.45 14.83 -10.45
N SER A 64 3.30 15.50 -10.38
CA SER A 64 2.72 16.24 -11.50
C SER A 64 2.51 17.71 -11.15
N ALA A 65 2.60 18.58 -12.15
CA ALA A 65 2.22 19.98 -12.07
C ALA A 65 1.00 20.20 -12.98
N TYR A 66 0.03 20.92 -12.45
CA TYR A 66 -1.25 21.22 -13.08
C TYR A 66 -1.43 22.72 -13.21
N ASP A 67 -2.06 23.16 -14.29
CA ASP A 67 -2.59 24.51 -14.43
C ASP A 67 -3.64 24.76 -13.33
N ALA A 68 -3.49 25.84 -12.57
CA ALA A 68 -4.31 26.11 -11.40
C ALA A 68 -5.78 26.44 -11.74
N ASP A 69 -6.03 27.00 -12.92
CA ASP A 69 -7.35 27.47 -13.33
C ASP A 69 -8.17 26.40 -14.05
N THR A 70 -7.49 25.48 -14.74
CA THR A 70 -8.13 24.48 -15.62
C THR A 70 -7.97 23.04 -15.13
N GLY A 71 -6.95 22.77 -14.29
CA GLY A 71 -6.57 21.41 -13.91
C GLY A 71 -5.81 20.65 -15.01
N GLU A 72 -5.41 21.29 -16.10
CA GLU A 72 -4.62 20.66 -17.16
C GLU A 72 -3.27 20.19 -16.60
N LYS A 73 -2.89 18.93 -16.85
CA LYS A 73 -1.57 18.41 -16.45
C LYS A 73 -0.49 18.93 -17.39
N LEU A 74 0.31 19.88 -16.93
CA LEU A 74 1.35 20.55 -17.72
C LEU A 74 2.70 19.82 -17.67
N TRP A 75 2.97 19.10 -16.57
CA TRP A 75 4.22 18.38 -16.38
C TRP A 75 4.03 17.17 -15.47
N THR A 76 4.84 16.14 -15.67
CA THR A 76 4.86 14.97 -14.80
C THR A 76 6.23 14.28 -14.81
N HIS A 77 6.60 13.66 -13.70
CA HIS A 77 7.83 12.90 -13.56
C HIS A 77 7.62 11.67 -12.67
N ASN A 78 8.10 10.51 -13.10
CA ASN A 78 8.02 9.26 -12.33
C ASN A 78 9.16 9.16 -11.32
N ASN A 79 8.80 9.06 -10.04
CA ASN A 79 9.72 8.93 -8.90
C ASN A 79 9.83 7.50 -8.40
N TYR A 80 9.03 6.58 -8.97
CA TYR A 80 9.00 5.17 -8.65
C TYR A 80 8.70 4.86 -7.17
N VAL A 81 8.22 5.86 -6.41
CA VAL A 81 7.85 5.75 -5.01
C VAL A 81 6.56 6.55 -4.81
N ALA A 82 5.55 5.90 -4.23
CA ALA A 82 4.30 6.55 -3.88
C ALA A 82 4.53 7.72 -2.92
N MET A 83 3.76 8.79 -3.07
CA MET A 83 3.91 10.03 -2.29
C MET A 83 2.64 10.34 -1.51
N LEU A 84 2.80 10.66 -0.22
CA LEU A 84 1.71 11.10 0.67
C LEU A 84 1.94 12.50 1.24
N ALA A 85 3.19 12.88 1.48
CA ALA A 85 3.51 14.21 1.99
C ALA A 85 3.25 15.28 0.91
N PRO A 86 2.72 16.47 1.28
CA PRO A 86 2.57 17.56 0.33
C PRO A 86 3.94 18.03 -0.20
N PRO A 87 4.03 18.48 -1.46
CA PRO A 87 5.21 19.19 -1.94
C PRO A 87 5.40 20.52 -1.17
N ILE A 88 6.64 21.01 -1.15
CA ILE A 88 7.01 22.36 -0.70
C ILE A 88 7.80 23.08 -1.79
N THR A 89 7.87 24.41 -1.72
CA THR A 89 8.77 25.21 -2.56
C THR A 89 9.61 26.16 -1.71
N TYR A 90 10.83 26.43 -2.16
CA TYR A 90 11.77 27.37 -1.56
C TYR A 90 12.74 27.90 -2.62
N ALA A 91 13.56 28.89 -2.27
CA ALA A 91 14.59 29.41 -3.15
C ALA A 91 15.96 29.46 -2.45
N ILE A 92 17.02 29.21 -3.20
CA ILE A 92 18.42 29.37 -2.78
C ILE A 92 19.10 30.20 -3.86
N ASP A 93 19.73 31.32 -3.46
CA ASP A 93 20.45 32.23 -4.37
C ASP A 93 19.66 32.63 -5.62
N GLY A 94 18.35 32.87 -5.45
CA GLY A 94 17.44 33.26 -6.53
C GLY A 94 16.94 32.12 -7.42
N LYS A 95 17.41 30.87 -7.23
CA LYS A 95 16.89 29.69 -7.92
C LYS A 95 15.78 29.04 -7.10
N GLN A 96 14.62 28.82 -7.71
CA GLN A 96 13.47 28.16 -7.07
C GLN A 96 13.60 26.63 -7.17
N TYR A 97 13.17 25.96 -6.10
CA TYR A 97 13.12 24.51 -5.96
C TYR A 97 11.73 24.05 -5.53
N ILE A 98 11.33 22.87 -5.99
CA ILE A 98 10.18 22.10 -5.48
C ILE A 98 10.73 20.85 -4.81
N ALA A 99 10.33 20.56 -3.58
CA ALA A 99 10.75 19.35 -2.88
C ALA A 99 9.55 18.55 -2.38
N ILE A 100 9.67 17.22 -2.39
CA ILE A 100 8.65 16.32 -1.85
C ILE A 100 9.31 15.12 -1.17
N LEU A 101 8.77 14.75 -0.02
CA LEU A 101 9.09 13.48 0.64
C LEU A 101 8.25 12.37 0.02
N ALA A 102 8.92 11.41 -0.61
CA ALA A 102 8.29 10.21 -1.14
C ALA A 102 8.45 9.04 -0.18
N GLY A 103 7.37 8.29 -0.06
CA GLY A 103 7.20 7.18 0.86
C GLY A 103 5.70 6.96 1.10
N ALA A 104 5.24 5.73 0.89
CA ALA A 104 3.92 5.30 1.29
C ALA A 104 3.86 4.96 2.78
N GLY A 105 2.66 4.99 3.34
CA GLY A 105 2.40 4.65 4.73
C GLY A 105 0.97 5.00 5.13
N ALA A 106 0.79 5.29 6.42
CA ALA A 106 -0.50 5.51 7.09
C ALA A 106 -1.38 4.25 7.22
N ALA A 107 -2.15 4.20 8.30
CA ALA A 107 -2.93 3.02 8.69
C ALA A 107 -3.86 2.52 7.57
N ILE A 108 -4.52 3.43 6.84
CA ILE A 108 -5.52 3.03 5.84
C ILE A 108 -4.93 2.15 4.73
N THR A 109 -3.70 2.43 4.29
CA THR A 109 -3.07 1.65 3.22
C THR A 109 -2.77 0.24 3.71
N ASN A 110 -2.36 0.10 4.97
CA ASN A 110 -2.10 -1.20 5.58
C ASN A 110 -3.38 -1.99 5.87
N PHE A 111 -4.51 -1.36 6.17
CA PHE A 111 -5.77 -2.05 6.49
C PHE A 111 -6.44 -2.70 5.26
N PHE A 112 -6.53 -1.98 4.14
CA PHE A 112 -7.31 -2.42 2.97
C PHE A 112 -6.52 -3.33 2.00
N GLY A 113 -5.26 -3.63 2.30
CA GLY A 113 -4.42 -4.53 1.52
C GLY A 113 -3.92 -3.95 0.20
N SER A 114 -3.53 -4.81 -0.73
CA SER A 114 -2.92 -4.36 -1.99
C SER A 114 -3.93 -3.76 -2.95
N MET A 115 -3.55 -2.67 -3.60
CA MET A 115 -4.14 -2.25 -4.86
C MET A 115 -3.10 -2.47 -5.95
N GLU A 116 -3.54 -3.06 -7.06
CA GLU A 116 -2.65 -3.35 -8.19
C GLU A 116 -2.03 -2.06 -8.73
N ASP A 117 -0.82 -2.19 -9.30
CA ASP A 117 -0.07 -1.13 -9.97
C ASP A 117 0.43 0.08 -9.15
N VAL A 118 0.12 0.20 -7.85
CA VAL A 118 0.72 1.26 -7.02
C VAL A 118 2.23 1.09 -6.91
N ALA A 119 2.98 2.20 -6.83
CA ALA A 119 4.45 2.16 -6.82
C ALA A 119 5.02 1.31 -5.68
N THR A 120 4.38 1.32 -4.51
CA THR A 120 4.75 0.49 -3.35
C THR A 120 4.72 -1.00 -3.68
N MET A 121 3.73 -1.43 -4.46
CA MET A 121 3.63 -2.82 -4.89
C MET A 121 4.66 -3.14 -5.97
N LYS A 122 4.82 -2.25 -6.95
CA LYS A 122 5.68 -2.50 -8.12
C LYS A 122 7.17 -2.37 -7.84
N TYR A 123 7.59 -1.31 -7.16
CA TYR A 123 8.99 -0.94 -6.96
C TYR A 123 9.43 -1.04 -5.50
N GLY A 124 8.49 -1.27 -4.58
CA GLY A 124 8.75 -1.25 -3.14
C GLY A 124 8.59 0.15 -2.54
N ASN A 125 8.76 0.23 -1.22
CA ASN A 125 8.69 1.48 -0.48
C ASN A 125 10.08 1.85 0.06
N PHE A 126 10.71 2.86 -0.52
CA PHE A 126 12.01 3.35 -0.09
C PHE A 126 11.95 4.86 0.08
N GLY A 127 11.94 5.32 1.34
CA GLY A 127 11.80 6.73 1.67
C GLY A 127 12.89 7.58 1.01
N LYS A 128 12.49 8.62 0.27
CA LYS A 128 13.41 9.52 -0.45
C LYS A 128 12.90 10.96 -0.42
N LEU A 129 13.85 11.90 -0.41
CA LEU A 129 13.59 13.31 -0.69
C LEU A 129 13.89 13.55 -2.18
N TYR A 130 12.89 13.99 -2.94
CA TYR A 130 13.06 14.46 -4.31
C TYR A 130 13.05 15.98 -4.34
N VAL A 131 13.96 16.57 -5.12
CA VAL A 131 14.07 18.02 -5.30
C VAL A 131 14.20 18.33 -6.78
N TYR A 132 13.35 19.22 -7.28
CA TYR A 132 13.28 19.65 -8.67
C TYR A 132 13.62 21.14 -8.76
N ALA A 133 14.20 21.53 -9.88
CA ALA A 133 14.35 22.90 -10.30
C ALA A 133 14.39 22.94 -11.83
N LEU A 134 14.17 24.13 -12.40
CA LEU A 134 14.41 24.34 -13.84
C LEU A 134 15.86 23.97 -14.20
N ASP A 135 16.00 23.35 -15.37
CA ASP A 135 17.25 22.84 -15.94
C ASP A 135 17.95 21.76 -15.08
N GLY A 136 17.21 21.11 -14.18
CA GLY A 136 17.70 19.93 -13.47
C GLY A 136 17.99 18.77 -14.43
N SER A 137 19.16 18.15 -14.30
CA SER A 137 19.64 17.09 -15.21
C SER A 137 19.83 15.73 -14.55
N VAL A 138 19.38 15.57 -13.30
CA VAL A 138 19.45 14.28 -12.59
C VAL A 138 18.50 13.29 -13.27
N VAL A 139 19.03 12.16 -13.70
CA VAL A 139 18.24 11.05 -14.26
C VAL A 139 18.02 10.02 -13.17
N LEU A 140 16.75 9.75 -12.84
CA LEU A 140 16.40 8.65 -11.95
C LEU A 140 16.48 7.32 -12.70
N GLN A 141 17.16 6.34 -12.10
CA GLN A 141 17.12 4.97 -12.57
C GLN A 141 15.85 4.31 -12.05
N GLN A 142 15.13 3.64 -12.94
CA GLN A 142 13.98 2.83 -12.54
C GLN A 142 14.46 1.70 -11.60
N PRO A 143 13.84 1.54 -10.41
CA PRO A 143 14.11 0.40 -9.54
C PRO A 143 13.70 -0.93 -10.19
N ALA A 144 14.29 -2.02 -9.72
CA ALA A 144 13.83 -3.35 -10.07
C ALA A 144 12.36 -3.52 -9.66
N ILE A 145 11.60 -4.25 -10.49
CA ILE A 145 10.26 -4.67 -10.11
C ILE A 145 10.40 -5.72 -9.00
N VAL A 146 9.62 -5.57 -7.93
CA VAL A 146 9.62 -6.49 -6.81
C VAL A 146 8.92 -7.79 -7.21
N ASP A 147 9.61 -8.91 -7.04
CA ASP A 147 8.99 -10.23 -7.16
C ASP A 147 8.02 -10.44 -6.00
N ARG A 148 6.75 -10.66 -6.33
CA ARG A 148 5.67 -10.93 -5.38
C ARG A 148 5.05 -12.30 -5.58
N SER A 149 5.75 -13.20 -6.27
CA SER A 149 5.34 -14.59 -6.38
C SER A 149 5.24 -15.21 -4.99
N ILE A 150 4.13 -15.90 -4.76
CA ILE A 150 3.88 -16.61 -3.50
C ILE A 150 4.72 -17.90 -3.54
N PRO A 151 5.68 -18.10 -2.61
CA PRO A 151 6.45 -19.34 -2.53
C PRO A 151 5.55 -20.56 -2.28
N GLU A 152 6.07 -21.77 -2.49
CA GLU A 152 5.35 -22.99 -2.12
C GLU A 152 5.11 -23.00 -0.60
N PRO A 153 3.84 -22.95 -0.13
CA PRO A 153 3.54 -22.88 1.29
C PRO A 153 3.66 -24.26 1.95
N PRO A 154 3.89 -24.32 3.28
CA PRO A 154 3.83 -25.58 4.03
C PRO A 154 2.44 -26.25 3.92
N PRO A 155 2.35 -27.57 4.19
CA PRO A 155 1.07 -28.26 4.19
C PRO A 155 0.07 -27.67 5.18
N LEU A 156 -1.17 -27.55 4.74
CA LEU A 156 -2.28 -27.17 5.60
C LEU A 156 -2.68 -28.36 6.49
N THR A 157 -2.67 -28.17 7.80
CA THR A 157 -2.96 -29.23 8.79
C THR A 157 -4.16 -28.91 9.68
N ALA A 158 -4.66 -27.67 9.64
CA ALA A 158 -5.81 -27.24 10.42
C ALA A 158 -7.15 -27.76 9.86
N THR A 159 -8.07 -28.07 10.76
CA THR A 159 -9.47 -28.27 10.44
C THR A 159 -10.15 -26.96 10.04
N THR A 160 -11.31 -27.08 9.41
CA THR A 160 -12.11 -25.90 9.02
C THR A 160 -12.50 -24.99 10.19
N ALA A 161 -12.71 -25.56 11.38
CA ALA A 161 -13.05 -24.78 12.57
C ALA A 161 -11.85 -23.96 13.08
N GLU A 162 -10.67 -24.59 13.11
CA GLU A 162 -9.41 -23.95 13.50
C GLU A 162 -9.02 -22.85 12.52
N LEU A 163 -9.20 -23.08 11.21
CA LEU A 163 -9.00 -22.04 10.19
C LEU A 163 -9.87 -20.81 10.39
N LYS A 164 -11.16 -21.02 10.68
CA LYS A 164 -12.10 -19.93 10.96
C LYS A 164 -11.68 -19.14 12.20
N GLN A 165 -11.19 -19.83 13.23
CA GLN A 165 -10.69 -19.17 14.43
C GLN A 165 -9.38 -18.40 14.14
N GLY A 166 -8.48 -18.97 13.36
CA GLY A 166 -7.27 -18.30 12.88
C GLY A 166 -7.55 -17.03 12.09
N GLU A 167 -8.54 -17.06 11.19
CA GLU A 167 -9.03 -15.88 10.47
C GLU A 167 -9.53 -14.79 11.43
N GLN A 168 -10.32 -15.16 12.45
CA GLN A 168 -10.83 -14.19 13.43
C GLN A 168 -9.70 -13.51 14.21
N PHE A 169 -8.70 -14.27 14.67
CA PHE A 169 -7.54 -13.70 15.34
C PHE A 169 -6.71 -12.83 14.40
N TYR A 170 -6.46 -13.29 13.17
CA TYR A 170 -5.77 -12.52 12.15
C TYR A 170 -6.45 -11.17 11.90
N MET A 171 -7.76 -11.19 11.68
CA MET A 171 -8.55 -9.98 11.43
C MET A 171 -8.62 -9.06 12.65
N SER A 172 -8.43 -9.57 13.86
CA SER A 172 -8.45 -8.75 15.07
C SER A 172 -7.08 -8.14 15.41
N LEU A 173 -5.99 -8.84 15.07
CA LEU A 173 -4.66 -8.53 15.61
C LEU A 173 -3.62 -8.20 14.53
N CYS A 174 -3.73 -8.79 13.35
CA CYS A 174 -2.71 -8.73 12.31
C CYS A 174 -3.08 -7.78 11.16
N VAL A 175 -4.38 -7.67 10.85
CA VAL A 175 -4.88 -6.97 9.65
C VAL A 175 -4.44 -5.52 9.54
N GLY A 176 -4.31 -4.81 10.66
CA GLY A 176 -3.93 -3.39 10.64
C GLY A 176 -2.51 -3.13 10.14
N CYS A 177 -1.67 -4.17 10.10
CA CYS A 177 -0.29 -4.10 9.62
C CYS A 177 -0.08 -4.94 8.35
N HIS A 178 -0.67 -6.14 8.30
CA HIS A 178 -0.41 -7.12 7.24
C HIS A 178 -1.50 -7.22 6.17
N GLY A 179 -2.56 -6.39 6.29
CA GLY A 179 -3.61 -6.24 5.29
C GLY A 179 -4.72 -7.28 5.33
N GLY A 180 -5.86 -6.93 4.72
CA GLY A 180 -7.00 -7.83 4.58
C GLY A 180 -6.61 -9.14 3.92
N ALA A 181 -7.10 -10.27 4.44
CA ALA A 181 -6.84 -11.61 3.90
C ALA A 181 -5.33 -11.96 3.74
N ALA A 182 -4.47 -11.35 4.56
CA ALA A 182 -3.00 -11.47 4.49
C ALA A 182 -2.35 -10.84 3.26
N VAL A 183 -3.09 -10.01 2.52
CA VAL A 183 -2.60 -9.26 1.35
C VAL A 183 -2.06 -7.92 1.82
N SER A 184 -0.73 -7.74 1.83
CA SER A 184 -0.13 -6.46 2.27
C SER A 184 -0.18 -5.40 1.18
N SER A 185 -0.22 -4.13 1.59
CA SER A 185 -0.06 -2.95 0.72
C SER A 185 1.36 -2.76 0.16
N GLY A 186 2.30 -3.60 0.59
CA GLY A 186 3.71 -3.52 0.22
C GLY A 186 4.55 -2.58 1.09
N VAL A 187 3.94 -1.89 2.06
CA VAL A 187 4.66 -1.10 3.08
C VAL A 187 5.25 -2.01 4.16
N LEU A 188 4.46 -2.97 4.64
CA LEU A 188 4.86 -4.00 5.60
C LEU A 188 4.90 -5.38 4.93
N PRO A 189 5.51 -6.40 5.55
CA PRO A 189 5.60 -7.72 4.95
C PRO A 189 4.23 -8.32 4.60
N ASP A 190 4.12 -8.88 3.40
CA ASP A 190 2.98 -9.74 3.02
C ASP A 190 3.21 -11.12 3.62
N LEU A 191 2.31 -11.56 4.50
CA LEU A 191 2.51 -12.82 5.23
C LEU A 191 2.27 -14.06 4.36
N ARG A 192 1.68 -13.92 3.18
CA ARG A 192 1.57 -15.04 2.23
C ARG A 192 2.92 -15.35 1.59
N LEU A 193 3.85 -14.39 1.58
CA LEU A 193 5.18 -14.53 0.97
C LEU A 193 6.23 -15.10 1.95
N LEU A 194 5.82 -15.59 3.12
CA LEU A 194 6.73 -16.20 4.08
C LEU A 194 7.44 -17.42 3.46
N THR A 195 8.75 -17.47 3.64
CA THR A 195 9.58 -18.62 3.28
C THR A 195 9.38 -19.77 4.28
N PRO A 196 9.76 -21.02 3.93
CA PRO A 196 9.72 -22.15 4.88
C PRO A 196 10.43 -21.84 6.20
N ALA A 197 11.63 -21.25 6.15
CA ALA A 197 12.38 -20.90 7.36
C ALA A 197 11.67 -19.84 8.22
N GLN A 198 10.92 -18.92 7.60
CA GLN A 198 10.13 -17.94 8.35
C GLN A 198 8.89 -18.58 9.00
N HIS A 199 8.28 -19.58 8.35
CA HIS A 199 7.24 -20.38 8.98
C HIS A 199 7.75 -21.16 10.20
N ASP A 200 8.98 -21.69 10.16
CA ASP A 200 9.57 -22.45 11.26
C ASP A 200 9.76 -21.61 12.54
N VAL A 201 9.98 -20.30 12.38
CA VAL A 201 10.18 -19.36 13.50
C VAL A 201 8.94 -18.53 13.82
N PHE A 202 7.78 -18.85 13.25
CA PHE A 202 6.56 -18.03 13.40
C PHE A 202 6.18 -17.80 14.87
N GLN A 203 6.25 -18.83 15.71
CA GLN A 203 5.97 -18.73 17.15
C GLN A 203 6.96 -17.79 17.86
N GLN A 204 8.23 -17.83 17.47
CA GLN A 204 9.25 -16.96 18.06
C GLN A 204 8.99 -15.49 17.70
N VAL A 205 8.49 -15.24 16.50
CA VAL A 205 8.13 -13.89 16.07
C VAL A 205 6.87 -13.40 16.79
N VAL A 206 5.79 -14.19 16.77
CA VAL A 206 4.45 -13.76 17.23
C VAL A 206 4.28 -13.85 18.74
N ILE A 207 4.81 -14.89 19.37
CA ILE A 207 4.71 -15.11 20.82
C ILE A 207 5.96 -14.59 21.52
N ASP A 208 7.15 -15.08 21.15
CA ASP A 208 8.38 -14.70 21.87
C ASP A 208 8.85 -13.27 21.55
N GLY A 209 8.31 -12.64 20.50
CA GLY A 209 8.55 -11.24 20.16
C GLY A 209 9.96 -10.97 19.61
N THR A 210 10.58 -11.92 18.91
CA THR A 210 11.96 -11.76 18.41
C THR A 210 12.14 -10.57 17.45
N LEU A 211 11.05 -10.11 16.82
CA LEU A 211 11.03 -8.93 15.95
C LEU A 211 10.43 -7.67 16.59
N ALA A 212 10.18 -7.66 17.91
CA ALA A 212 9.69 -6.48 18.63
C ALA A 212 10.59 -5.24 18.47
N PRO A 213 11.93 -5.35 18.48
CA PRO A 213 12.80 -4.20 18.21
C PRO A 213 12.63 -3.58 16.82
N SER A 214 12.06 -4.33 15.87
CA SER A 214 11.77 -3.89 14.50
C SER A 214 10.31 -3.45 14.31
N GLY A 215 9.51 -3.40 15.38
CA GLY A 215 8.12 -2.95 15.35
C GLY A 215 7.08 -4.06 15.21
N MET A 216 7.48 -5.33 15.14
CA MET A 216 6.54 -6.47 15.17
C MET A 216 6.30 -6.91 16.61
N ALA A 217 5.17 -6.51 17.18
CA ALA A 217 4.85 -6.77 18.58
C ALA A 217 4.80 -8.27 18.92
N SER A 218 5.13 -8.59 20.17
CA SER A 218 4.70 -9.86 20.78
C SER A 218 3.21 -9.78 21.08
N PHE A 219 2.53 -10.92 20.92
CA PHE A 219 1.11 -11.09 21.22
C PHE A 219 0.89 -12.09 22.36
N ALA A 220 1.92 -12.42 23.15
CA ALA A 220 1.84 -13.43 24.22
C ALA A 220 0.85 -13.07 25.34
N ASP A 221 0.43 -11.80 25.43
CA ASP A 221 -0.58 -11.31 26.37
C ASP A 221 -2.03 -11.47 25.87
N VAL A 222 -2.22 -11.71 24.56
CA VAL A 222 -3.55 -11.82 23.92
C VAL A 222 -3.75 -13.07 23.05
N LEU A 223 -2.69 -13.83 22.78
CA LEU A 223 -2.71 -15.10 22.05
C LEU A 223 -1.92 -16.17 22.79
N THR A 224 -2.50 -17.37 22.86
CA THR A 224 -1.75 -18.58 23.20
C THR A 224 -0.94 -19.10 21.98
N PRO A 225 0.11 -19.92 22.18
CA PRO A 225 0.84 -20.54 21.08
C PRO A 225 -0.05 -21.33 20.11
N GLN A 226 -1.08 -22.01 20.62
CA GLN A 226 -2.02 -22.75 19.77
C GLN A 226 -2.88 -21.83 18.90
N GLU A 227 -3.31 -20.69 19.43
CA GLU A 227 -4.07 -19.70 18.67
C GLU A 227 -3.20 -18.98 17.62
N ALA A 228 -1.93 -18.71 17.95
CA ALA A 228 -0.95 -18.25 16.97
C ALA A 228 -0.73 -19.29 15.85
N GLU A 229 -0.75 -20.58 16.15
CA GLU A 229 -0.71 -21.62 15.11
C GLU A 229 -1.95 -21.58 14.22
N TYR A 230 -3.14 -21.33 14.76
CA TYR A 230 -4.34 -21.15 13.92
C TYR A 230 -4.20 -19.95 12.97
N VAL A 231 -3.63 -18.84 13.44
CA VAL A 231 -3.30 -17.68 12.59
C VAL A 231 -2.33 -18.08 11.48
N ARG A 232 -1.28 -18.85 11.79
CA ARG A 232 -0.32 -19.35 10.80
C ARG A 232 -0.99 -20.23 9.75
N GLN A 233 -1.90 -21.12 10.17
CA GLN A 233 -2.65 -22.00 9.28
C GLN A 233 -3.62 -21.22 8.38
N PHE A 234 -4.23 -20.15 8.90
CA PHE A 234 -5.01 -19.22 8.08
C PHE A 234 -4.14 -18.55 7.00
N ILE A 235 -2.97 -18.02 7.38
CA ILE A 235 -2.02 -17.41 6.42
C ILE A 235 -1.60 -18.41 5.34
N ILE A 236 -1.26 -19.65 5.73
CA ILE A 236 -0.95 -20.75 4.79
C ILE A 236 -2.12 -20.99 3.83
N SER A 237 -3.35 -21.06 4.35
CA SER A 237 -4.53 -21.27 3.51
C SER A 237 -4.71 -20.14 2.48
N ARG A 238 -4.45 -18.89 2.87
CA ARG A 238 -4.47 -17.73 1.96
C ARG A 238 -3.38 -17.81 0.90
N ALA A 239 -2.17 -18.19 1.29
CA ALA A 239 -1.05 -18.39 0.37
C ALA A 239 -1.37 -19.48 -0.67
N ILE A 240 -1.93 -20.63 -0.27
CA ILE A 240 -2.36 -21.69 -1.19
C ILE A 240 -3.40 -21.17 -2.18
N ILE A 241 -4.49 -20.59 -1.68
CA ILE A 241 -5.60 -20.11 -2.52
C ILE A 241 -5.11 -19.09 -3.56
N ASP A 242 -4.34 -18.09 -3.13
CA ASP A 242 -3.92 -17.00 -4.00
C ASP A 242 -2.81 -17.43 -4.97
N ARG A 243 -1.97 -18.39 -4.56
CA ARG A 243 -0.95 -18.98 -5.43
C ARG A 243 -1.59 -19.84 -6.53
N ASP A 244 -2.58 -20.67 -6.18
CA ASP A 244 -3.31 -21.50 -7.14
C ASP A 244 -4.04 -20.61 -8.16
N ALA A 245 -4.72 -19.56 -7.70
CA ALA A 245 -5.35 -18.58 -8.58
C ALA A 245 -4.35 -17.88 -9.52
N ALA A 246 -3.16 -17.53 -9.03
CA ALA A 246 -2.11 -16.91 -9.85
C ALA A 246 -1.55 -17.86 -10.92
N MET A 247 -1.45 -19.17 -10.62
CA MET A 247 -1.04 -20.17 -11.61
C MET A 247 -2.14 -20.44 -12.64
N GLU A 248 -3.41 -20.41 -12.24
CA GLU A 248 -4.55 -20.62 -13.14
C GLU A 248 -4.76 -19.43 -14.09
N GLY A 249 -4.60 -18.19 -13.61
CA GLY A 249 -4.71 -16.97 -14.40
C GLY A 249 -3.51 -16.65 -15.29
N GLY A 250 -2.41 -17.40 -15.14
CA GLY A 250 -1.20 -17.31 -15.96
C GLY A 250 -1.16 -18.26 -17.15
N MET A 251 -2.25 -18.99 -17.44
CA MET A 251 -2.41 -19.88 -18.61
C MET A 251 -3.19 -19.22 -19.74
#